data_AF-A0A8J9WHC4-F1
#
_entry.id   AF-A0A8J9WHC4-F1
#
_cell.length_a   1.000
_cell.length_b   1.000
_cell.length_c   1.000
_cell.angle_alpha   90.00
_cell.angle_beta   90.00
_cell.angle_gamma   90.00
#
_symmetry.space_group_name_H-M   'P 1'
#
loop_
_entity.id
_entity.type
_entity.pdbx_description
1 polymer ?
#
loop_
_entity_poly.entity_id
_entity_poly.type
_entity_poly.pdbx_seq_one_letter_code
_entity_poly.pdbx_strand_id
1 'polypeptide(L)'
;MGKEAPLLGKNEMSEAQKRKNVVRAILTILMIVGFFASLVVSVTTIADFLEHHPHLRFLFPLFGAGAVLLIIPLGVYLTNQGDFPEINPIIPTHYFRLARRCLIAMIENEGKVSGKDL
;
A
#
# COMPACT_ATOMS: atom_id res chain seq x y z
N MET A 1 35.46 -13.28 31.85
CA MET A 1 34.03 -13.52 32.15
C MET A 1 33.22 -12.32 31.70
N GLY A 2 32.92 -12.23 30.40
CA GLY A 2 31.97 -11.24 29.88
C GLY A 2 30.57 -11.85 29.93
N LYS A 3 29.68 -11.27 30.74
CA LYS A 3 28.27 -11.65 30.73
C LYS A 3 27.70 -11.19 29.38
N GLU A 4 27.37 -12.15 28.51
CA GLU A 4 26.58 -11.87 27.33
C GLU A 4 25.24 -11.27 27.79
N ALA A 5 24.97 -10.05 27.34
CA ALA A 5 23.69 -9.41 27.59
C ALA A 5 22.58 -10.27 26.95
N PRO A 6 21.46 -10.50 27.65
CA PRO A 6 20.35 -11.23 27.07
C PRO A 6 19.85 -10.45 25.85
N LEU A 7 19.80 -11.13 24.71
CA LEU A 7 19.18 -10.65 23.46
C LEU A 7 17.70 -10.37 23.76
N LEU A 8 17.40 -9.14 24.18
CA LEU A 8 16.07 -8.65 24.47
C LEU A 8 15.20 -8.76 23.21
N GLY A 9 14.22 -9.66 23.27
CA GLY A 9 12.94 -9.45 22.62
C GLY A 9 12.90 -9.60 21.10
N LYS A 10 13.32 -10.75 20.55
CA LYS A 10 12.57 -11.28 19.41
C LYS A 10 11.20 -11.68 19.96
N ASN A 11 10.23 -10.76 19.91
CA ASN A 11 8.83 -11.11 20.12
C ASN A 11 8.48 -12.18 19.09
N GLU A 12 8.50 -13.45 19.49
CA GLU A 12 8.08 -14.54 18.64
C GLU A 12 6.61 -14.29 18.30
N MET A 13 6.39 -13.87 17.07
CA MET A 13 5.07 -13.54 16.57
C MET A 13 4.23 -14.82 16.62
N SER A 14 3.17 -14.82 17.42
CA SER A 14 2.29 -15.99 17.60
C SER A 14 1.87 -16.57 16.23
N GLU A 15 1.86 -17.89 16.10
CA GLU A 15 1.46 -18.59 14.87
C GLU A 15 0.08 -18.15 14.34
N ALA A 16 -0.84 -17.77 15.25
CA ALA A 16 -2.13 -17.20 14.89
C ALA A 16 -2.00 -15.82 14.20
N GLN A 17 -1.11 -14.97 14.70
CA GLN A 17 -0.81 -13.66 14.12
C GLN A 17 -0.13 -13.81 12.75
N LYS A 18 0.77 -14.79 12.61
CA LYS A 18 1.44 -15.11 11.36
C LYS A 18 0.45 -15.53 10.27
N ARG A 19 -0.49 -16.44 10.59
CA ARG A 19 -1.57 -16.83 9.66
C ARG A 19 -2.43 -15.63 9.25
N LYS A 20 -2.81 -14.78 10.21
CA LYS A 20 -3.61 -13.58 9.95
C LYS A 20 -2.89 -12.61 9.02
N ASN A 21 -1.60 -12.40 9.22
CA ASN A 21 -0.77 -11.54 8.37
C ASN A 21 -0.64 -12.10 6.95
N VAL A 22 -0.44 -13.42 6.80
CA VAL A 22 -0.42 -14.08 5.49
C VAL A 22 -1.74 -13.89 4.75
N VAL A 23 -2.88 -14.11 5.41
CA VAL A 23 -4.21 -13.90 4.79
C VAL A 23 -4.38 -12.44 4.35
N ARG A 24 -4.01 -11.48 5.21
CA ARG A 24 -4.05 -10.05 4.87
C ARG A 24 -3.12 -9.70 3.71
N ALA A 25 -1.93 -10.30 3.65
CA ALA A 25 -0.98 -10.13 2.56
C ALA A 25 -1.58 -10.59 1.22
N ILE A 26 -2.13 -11.81 1.20
CA ILE A 26 -2.77 -12.38 0.00
C ILE A 26 -3.91 -11.48 -0.47
N LEU A 27 -4.77 -11.05 0.44
CA LEU A 27 -5.89 -10.17 0.10
C LEU A 27 -5.41 -8.81 -0.43
N THR A 28 -4.32 -8.27 0.12
CA THR A 28 -3.71 -7.03 -0.37
C THR A 28 -3.14 -7.20 -1.77
N ILE A 29 -2.48 -8.33 -2.05
CA ILE A 29 -1.99 -8.66 -3.39
C ILE A 29 -3.16 -8.78 -4.38
N LEU A 30 -4.24 -9.46 -3.99
CA LEU A 30 -5.46 -9.56 -4.82
C LEU A 30 -6.07 -8.19 -5.09
N MET A 31 -6.07 -7.27 -4.11
CA MET A 31 -6.52 -5.89 -4.32
C MET A 31 -5.62 -5.15 -5.33
N ILE A 32 -4.30 -5.28 -5.22
CA ILE A 32 -3.36 -4.65 -6.15
C ILE A 32 -3.58 -5.20 -7.56
N VAL A 33 -3.63 -6.53 -7.72
CA VAL A 33 -3.86 -7.17 -9.01
C VAL A 33 -5.21 -6.77 -9.59
N GLY A 34 -6.27 -6.80 -8.79
CA GLY A 34 -7.62 -6.38 -9.20
C GLY A 34 -7.68 -4.91 -9.63
N PHE A 35 -6.95 -4.04 -8.94
CA PHE A 35 -6.84 -2.63 -9.28
C PHE A 35 -6.09 -2.41 -10.61
N PHE A 36 -4.99 -3.13 -10.86
CA PHE A 36 -4.31 -3.05 -12.15
C PHE A 36 -5.16 -3.63 -13.28
N ALA A 37 -5.84 -4.75 -13.05
CA ALA A 37 -6.75 -5.33 -14.03
C ALA A 37 -7.89 -4.35 -14.37
N SER A 38 -8.50 -3.70 -13.37
CA SER A 38 -9.55 -2.72 -13.60
C SER A 38 -9.04 -1.46 -14.31
N LEU A 39 -7.82 -1.01 -14.02
CA LEU A 39 -7.17 0.09 -14.74
C LEU A 39 -6.97 -0.26 -16.22
N VAL A 40 -6.45 -1.44 -16.53
CA VAL A 40 -6.24 -1.88 -17.92
C VAL A 40 -7.57 -1.89 -18.68
N VAL A 41 -8.59 -2.52 -18.11
CA VAL A 41 -9.93 -2.56 -18.72
C VAL A 41 -10.47 -1.13 -18.90
N SER A 42 -10.35 -0.28 -17.88
CA SER A 42 -10.83 1.10 -17.93
C SER A 42 -10.13 1.92 -18.99
N VAL A 43 -8.80 1.79 -19.13
CA VAL A 43 -8.04 2.49 -20.18
C VAL A 43 -8.47 2.02 -21.56
N THR A 44 -8.66 0.71 -21.76
CA THR A 44 -9.10 0.17 -23.05
C THR A 44 -10.52 0.61 -23.44
N THR A 45 -11.43 0.75 -22.47
CA THR A 45 -12.81 1.21 -22.76
C THR A 45 -12.92 2.73 -22.91
N ILE A 46 -12.08 3.49 -22.19
CA ILE A 46 -12.08 4.96 -22.25
C ILE A 46 -11.45 5.46 -23.56
N ALA A 47 -10.60 4.67 -24.22
CA ALA A 47 -9.99 5.04 -25.50
C ALA A 47 -11.04 5.47 -26.54
N ASP A 48 -12.10 4.68 -26.72
CA ASP A 48 -13.19 4.97 -27.67
C ASP A 48 -13.97 6.25 -27.29
N PHE A 49 -14.13 6.51 -25.98
CA PHE A 49 -14.79 7.70 -25.48
C PHE A 49 -13.95 8.98 -25.70
N LEU A 50 -12.63 8.89 -25.58
CA LEU A 50 -11.72 10.01 -25.78
C LEU A 50 -11.56 10.44 -27.24
N GLU A 51 -11.87 9.57 -28.19
CA GLU A 51 -11.91 9.96 -29.60
C GLU A 51 -12.98 11.02 -29.85
N HIS A 52 -14.13 10.89 -29.17
CA HIS A 52 -15.24 11.84 -29.25
C HIS A 52 -15.06 13.06 -28.33
N HIS A 53 -14.24 12.95 -27.29
CA HIS A 53 -13.98 14.02 -26.32
C HIS A 53 -12.47 14.23 -26.05
N PRO A 54 -11.71 14.74 -27.03
CA PRO A 54 -10.26 14.87 -26.92
C PRO A 54 -9.81 15.85 -25.83
N HIS A 55 -10.67 16.81 -25.45
CA HIS A 55 -10.41 17.74 -24.38
C HIS A 55 -10.33 17.07 -22.99
N LEU A 56 -10.76 15.81 -22.84
CA LEU A 56 -10.67 15.09 -21.56
C LEU A 56 -9.33 14.35 -21.36
N ARG A 57 -8.45 14.37 -22.37
CA ARG A 57 -7.15 13.68 -22.30
C ARG A 57 -6.25 14.16 -21.16
N PHE A 58 -6.40 15.40 -20.69
CA PHE A 58 -5.64 15.90 -19.53
C PHE A 58 -5.96 15.16 -18.22
N LEU A 59 -7.08 14.43 -18.14
CA LEU A 59 -7.42 13.64 -16.96
C LEU A 59 -6.53 12.40 -16.81
N PHE A 60 -5.92 11.90 -17.88
CA PHE A 60 -5.04 10.72 -17.84
C PHE A 60 -3.88 10.85 -16.85
N PRO A 61 -3.06 11.92 -16.89
CA PRO A 61 -2.00 12.11 -15.90
C PRO A 61 -2.55 12.24 -14.48
N LEU A 62 -3.73 12.84 -14.27
CA LEU A 62 -4.36 12.89 -12.95
C LEU A 62 -4.77 11.50 -12.46
N PHE A 63 -5.36 10.67 -13.31
CA PHE A 63 -5.70 9.29 -12.98
C PHE A 63 -4.46 8.44 -12.70
N GLY A 64 -3.39 8.63 -13.47
CA GLY A 64 -2.10 7.98 -13.23
C GLY A 64 -1.51 8.36 -11.87
N ALA A 65 -1.47 9.66 -11.56
CA ALA A 65 -1.00 10.14 -10.25
C ALA A 65 -1.88 9.61 -9.10
N GLY A 66 -3.21 9.63 -9.26
CA GLY A 66 -4.14 9.06 -8.29
C GLY A 66 -3.93 7.56 -8.09
N ALA A 67 -3.71 6.81 -9.17
CA ALA A 67 -3.43 5.38 -9.11
C ALA A 67 -2.15 5.06 -8.34
N VAL A 68 -1.08 5.81 -8.60
CA VAL A 68 0.19 5.68 -7.86
C VAL A 68 -0.01 5.98 -6.37
N LEU A 69 -0.71 7.07 -6.03
CA LEU A 69 -1.04 7.41 -4.64
C LEU A 69 -1.87 6.33 -3.95
N LEU A 70 -2.72 5.60 -4.68
CA LEU A 70 -3.51 4.52 -4.12
C LEU A 70 -2.70 3.23 -3.89
N ILE A 71 -1.73 2.95 -4.76
CA ILE A 71 -0.90 1.74 -4.70
C ILE A 71 0.21 1.85 -3.65
N ILE A 72 0.86 3.00 -3.52
CA ILE A 72 2.01 3.17 -2.62
C ILE A 72 1.72 2.69 -1.19
N PRO A 73 0.60 3.08 -0.53
CA PRO A 73 0.27 2.61 0.81
C PRO A 73 0.16 1.08 0.89
N LEU A 74 -0.41 0.43 -0.12
CA LEU A 74 -0.54 -1.03 -0.18
C LEU A 74 0.83 -1.72 -0.30
N GLY A 75 1.71 -1.16 -1.14
CA GLY A 75 3.10 -1.64 -1.27
C GLY A 75 3.88 -1.51 0.04
N VAL A 76 3.76 -0.35 0.69
CA VAL A 76 4.37 -0.08 2.00
C VAL A 76 3.86 -1.04 3.08
N TYR A 77 2.54 -1.31 3.10
CA TYR A 77 1.98 -2.29 4.01
C TYR A 77 2.55 -3.68 3.79
N LEU A 78 2.67 -4.13 2.53
CA LEU A 78 3.23 -5.45 2.21
C LEU A 78 4.67 -5.62 2.65
N THR A 79 5.50 -4.58 2.53
CA THR A 79 6.92 -4.64 2.93
C THR A 79 7.13 -4.47 4.43
N ASN A 80 6.23 -3.77 5.12
CA ASN A 80 6.37 -3.41 6.54
C ASN A 80 5.17 -3.87 7.40
N GLN A 81 4.64 -5.08 7.15
CA GLN A 81 3.48 -5.59 7.89
C GLN A 81 3.67 -5.63 9.41
N GLY A 82 4.92 -5.79 9.87
CA GLY A 82 5.29 -5.82 11.28
C GLY A 82 5.00 -4.51 12.01
N ASP A 83 5.09 -3.37 11.30
CA ASP A 83 4.90 -2.04 11.86
C ASP A 83 3.40 -1.66 11.93
N PHE A 84 2.53 -2.47 11.30
CA PHE A 84 1.10 -2.23 11.22
C PHE A 84 0.23 -3.43 11.68
N PRO A 85 0.40 -3.93 12.92
CA PRO A 85 -0.31 -5.14 13.38
C PRO A 85 -1.84 -4.98 13.41
N GLU A 86 -2.31 -3.75 13.63
CA GLU A 86 -3.75 -3.43 13.72
C GLU A 86 -4.36 -2.99 12.38
N ILE A 87 -3.54 -2.70 11.36
CA ILE A 87 -4.05 -2.23 10.07
C ILE A 87 -4.50 -3.41 9.21
N ASN A 88 -5.66 -3.25 8.60
CA ASN A 88 -6.18 -4.13 7.56
C ASN A 88 -6.51 -3.26 6.34
N PRO A 89 -5.71 -3.28 5.28
CA PRO A 89 -5.89 -2.38 4.13
C PRO A 89 -7.19 -2.61 3.36
N ILE A 90 -7.88 -3.73 3.61
CA ILE A 90 -9.21 -4.01 3.03
C ILE A 90 -10.28 -3.11 3.65
N ILE A 91 -10.11 -2.73 4.91
CA ILE A 91 -11.05 -1.87 5.62
C ILE A 91 -10.76 -0.41 5.21
N PRO A 92 -11.71 0.33 4.61
CA PRO A 92 -11.45 1.66 4.08
C PRO A 92 -10.85 2.62 5.10
N THR A 93 -11.36 2.62 6.34
CA THR A 93 -10.87 3.49 7.42
C THR A 93 -9.42 3.17 7.83
N HIS A 94 -9.03 1.90 7.78
CA HIS A 94 -7.65 1.47 8.07
C HIS A 94 -6.72 1.84 6.91
N TYR A 95 -7.21 1.69 5.68
CA TYR A 95 -6.50 2.14 4.49
C TYR A 95 -6.23 3.65 4.52
N PHE A 96 -7.23 4.48 4.85
CA PHE A 96 -7.01 5.92 4.96
C PHE A 96 -5.98 6.31 6.03
N ARG A 97 -5.96 5.60 7.17
CA ARG A 97 -4.92 5.80 8.20
C ARG A 97 -3.53 5.46 7.68
N LEU A 98 -3.39 4.33 6.99
CA LEU A 98 -2.16 3.89 6.35
C LEU A 98 -1.70 4.88 5.27
N ALA A 99 -2.61 5.30 4.39
CA ALA A 99 -2.33 6.25 3.33
C ALA A 99 -1.89 7.61 3.88
N ARG A 100 -2.55 8.10 4.95
CA ARG A 100 -2.15 9.34 5.63
C ARG A 100 -0.74 9.24 6.20
N ARG A 101 -0.39 8.13 6.87
CA ARG A 101 0.97 7.92 7.40
C ARG A 101 2.01 7.86 6.29
N CYS A 102 1.73 7.11 5.22
CA CYS A 102 2.63 7.05 4.06
C CYS A 102 2.83 8.42 3.43
N LEU A 103 1.76 9.22 3.29
CA LEU A 103 1.85 10.56 2.73
C LEU A 103 2.68 11.50 3.61
N ILE A 104 2.47 11.47 4.93
CA ILE A 104 3.27 12.26 5.88
C ILE A 104 4.75 11.86 5.77
N ALA A 105 5.06 10.56 5.84
CA ALA A 105 6.42 10.05 5.72
C ALA A 105 7.06 10.44 4.37
N MET A 106 6.30 10.39 3.26
CA MET A 106 6.77 10.84 1.96
C MET A 106 7.09 12.34 1.95
N ILE A 107 6.25 13.18 2.55
CA ILE A 107 6.47 14.63 2.60
C ILE A 107 7.71 14.95 3.44
N GLU A 108 7.88 14.24 4.56
CA GLU A 108 9.00 14.44 5.48
C GLU A 108 10.34 13.93 4.93
N ASN A 109 10.32 12.92 4.05
CA ASN A 109 11.52 12.28 3.51
C ASN A 109 11.75 12.51 2.00
N GLU A 110 11.33 13.68 1.47
CA GLU A 110 11.54 14.07 0.06
C GLU A 110 11.06 13.02 -0.96
N GLY A 111 9.93 12.38 -0.68
CA GLY A 111 9.31 11.36 -1.53
C GLY A 111 9.80 9.93 -1.27
N LYS A 112 10.70 9.70 -0.31
CA LYS A 112 11.12 8.35 0.10
C LYS A 112 10.25 7.86 1.26
N VAL A 113 10.06 6.55 1.36
CA VAL A 113 9.39 5.92 2.51
C VAL A 113 10.24 4.75 2.98
N SER A 114 10.71 4.81 4.23
CA SER A 114 11.41 3.72 4.89
C SER A 114 10.51 3.11 5.98
N GLY A 115 10.70 1.83 6.30
CA GLY A 115 10.05 1.16 7.43
C GLY A 115 10.26 1.89 8.76
N LYS A 116 11.36 2.64 8.90
CA LYS A 116 11.68 3.40 10.13
C LYS A 116 10.84 4.67 10.32
N ASP A 117 10.19 5.15 9.25
CA ASP A 117 9.50 6.44 9.23
C ASP A 117 7.96 6.29 9.28
N LEU A 118 7.46 5.08 9.59
CA LEU A 118 6.06 4.64 9.41
C LEU A 118 5.31 4.29 10.71
#